data_AF-A0A1J4M1I7-F1
#
_entry.id   AF-A0A1J4M1I7-F1
#
_cell.length_a   1.000
_cell.length_b   1.000
_cell.length_c   1.000
_cell.angle_alpha   90.00
_cell.angle_beta   90.00
_cell.angle_gamma   90.00
#
_symmetry.space_group_name_H-M   'P 1'
#
loop_
_entity.id
_entity.type
_entity.pdbx_description
1 polymer ?
#
loop_
_entity_poly.entity_id
_entity_poly.type
_entity_poly.pdbx_seq_one_letter_code
_entity_poly.pdbx_strand_id
1 'polypeptide(L)'
;MTSTDLEAALADAEDAFQRKPEQPEVGLEYVTDPAVLQLRKACRLLDAASFLLARNGHYTVIIESSFVAIERSIQFYVEEKGYDVAGQRHTEVYDLGVRAGLFSRGVADRLEALWIENRSESYYRTGVAGEYRARTLHDLAVQLHDETVQLTRTQDCLCE
;
A
#
# COMPACT_ATOMS: atom_id res chain seq x y z
N MET A 1 -23.19 -27.89 -0.98
CA MET A 1 -22.15 -28.56 -1.78
C MET A 1 -20.95 -27.66 -1.77
N THR A 2 -19.88 -28.03 -1.07
CA THR A 2 -18.60 -27.36 -1.27
C THR A 2 -18.07 -27.79 -2.63
N SER A 3 -17.54 -26.83 -3.40
CA SER A 3 -16.93 -27.12 -4.68
C SER A 3 -15.58 -27.75 -4.39
N THR A 4 -15.41 -29.05 -4.68
CA THR A 4 -14.13 -29.76 -4.53
C THR A 4 -13.01 -29.05 -5.30
N ASP A 5 -13.33 -28.45 -6.45
CA ASP A 5 -12.38 -27.65 -7.24
C ASP A 5 -11.97 -26.37 -6.50
N LEU A 6 -12.88 -25.70 -5.78
CA LEU A 6 -12.57 -24.53 -4.96
C LEU A 6 -11.68 -24.89 -3.77
N GLU A 7 -11.97 -26.01 -3.11
CA GLU A 7 -11.13 -26.49 -1.99
C GLU A 7 -9.72 -26.83 -2.46
N ALA A 8 -9.58 -27.48 -3.62
CA ALA A 8 -8.29 -27.76 -4.24
C ALA A 8 -7.54 -26.46 -4.61
N ALA A 9 -8.21 -25.52 -5.28
CA ALA A 9 -7.60 -24.24 -5.66
C ALA A 9 -7.18 -23.41 -4.43
N LEU A 10 -7.96 -23.46 -3.33
CA LEU A 10 -7.58 -22.82 -2.07
C LEU A 10 -6.34 -23.48 -1.47
N ALA A 11 -6.30 -24.81 -1.40
CA ALA A 11 -5.15 -25.54 -0.87
C ALA A 11 -3.86 -25.25 -1.68
N ASP A 12 -3.97 -25.19 -3.01
CA ASP A 12 -2.85 -24.83 -3.89
C ASP A 12 -2.35 -23.40 -3.62
N ALA A 13 -3.27 -22.45 -3.41
CA ALA A 13 -2.91 -21.08 -3.05
C ALA A 13 -2.23 -21.03 -1.68
N GLU A 14 -2.78 -21.69 -0.65
CA GLU A 14 -2.21 -21.74 0.70
C GLU A 14 -0.79 -22.32 0.72
N ASP A 15 -0.57 -23.43 0.01
CA ASP A 15 0.76 -24.05 -0.14
C ASP A 15 1.74 -23.11 -0.88
N ALA A 16 1.29 -22.39 -1.91
CA ALA A 16 2.13 -21.41 -2.60
C ALA A 16 2.64 -20.29 -1.65
N PHE A 17 1.81 -19.82 -0.72
CA PHE A 17 2.20 -18.79 0.27
C PHE A 17 3.19 -19.29 1.34
N GLN A 18 3.37 -20.60 1.49
CA GLN A 18 4.38 -21.18 2.40
C GLN A 18 5.76 -21.32 1.76
N ARG A 19 5.85 -21.16 0.44
CA ARG A 19 7.09 -21.34 -0.34
C ARG A 19 7.79 -20.00 -0.56
N LYS A 20 9.09 -20.07 -0.86
CA LYS A 20 9.80 -18.90 -1.40
C LYS A 20 9.29 -18.61 -2.81
N PRO A 21 9.11 -17.33 -3.19
CA PRO A 21 8.61 -16.99 -4.52
C PRO A 21 9.58 -17.48 -5.61
N GLU A 22 9.04 -18.17 -6.60
CA GLU A 22 9.72 -18.44 -7.87
C GLU A 22 9.48 -17.24 -8.79
N GLN A 23 10.56 -16.63 -9.31
CA GLN A 23 10.51 -15.40 -10.11
C GLN A 23 9.86 -14.22 -9.35
N PRO A 24 10.55 -13.68 -8.32
CA PRO A 24 10.05 -12.53 -7.57
C PRO A 24 9.77 -11.32 -8.47
N GLU A 25 8.85 -10.47 -8.03
CA GLU A 25 8.47 -9.26 -8.77
C GLU A 25 9.67 -8.34 -9.02
N VAL A 26 9.73 -7.78 -10.22
CA VAL A 26 10.76 -6.81 -10.63
C VAL A 26 10.82 -5.62 -9.68
N GLY A 27 12.02 -5.32 -9.20
CA GLY A 27 12.31 -4.28 -8.21
C GLY A 27 12.30 -4.80 -6.76
N LEU A 28 11.67 -5.95 -6.49
CA LEU A 28 11.63 -6.56 -5.16
C LEU A 28 12.61 -7.73 -5.02
N GLU A 29 13.29 -8.11 -6.09
CA GLU A 29 14.25 -9.21 -6.04
C GLU A 29 15.45 -8.82 -5.16
N TYR A 30 15.91 -9.78 -4.35
CA TYR A 30 17.11 -9.66 -3.51
C TYR A 30 17.06 -8.57 -2.42
N VAL A 31 15.91 -7.95 -2.14
CA VAL A 31 15.77 -7.00 -1.04
C VAL A 31 15.81 -7.75 0.30
N THR A 32 16.88 -7.53 1.08
CA THR A 32 17.06 -8.16 2.40
C THR A 32 16.61 -7.28 3.56
N ASP A 33 16.55 -5.97 3.35
CA ASP A 33 16.10 -5.01 4.35
C ASP A 33 14.56 -4.91 4.33
N PRO A 34 13.87 -5.24 5.43
CA PRO A 34 12.41 -5.17 5.51
C PRO A 34 11.84 -3.77 5.23
N ALA A 35 12.54 -2.70 5.63
CA ALA A 35 12.10 -1.33 5.42
C ALA A 35 12.19 -0.96 3.94
N VAL A 36 13.32 -1.24 3.30
CA VAL A 36 13.50 -1.06 1.85
C VAL A 36 12.48 -1.87 1.07
N LEU A 37 12.10 -3.06 1.54
CA LEU A 37 11.05 -3.87 0.91
C LEU A 37 9.69 -3.14 0.93
N GLN A 38 9.33 -2.43 2.01
CA GLN A 38 8.09 -1.65 2.03
C GLN A 38 8.16 -0.45 1.07
N LEU A 39 9.29 0.26 1.05
CA LEU A 39 9.51 1.36 0.10
C LEU A 39 9.29 0.90 -1.34
N ARG A 40 9.96 -0.18 -1.75
CA ARG A 40 9.87 -0.65 -3.13
C ARG A 40 8.49 -1.23 -3.46
N LYS A 41 7.81 -1.87 -2.50
CA LYS A 41 6.40 -2.24 -2.66
C LYS A 41 5.51 -1.03 -2.93
N ALA A 42 5.73 0.09 -2.23
CA ALA A 42 5.02 1.33 -2.52
C ALA A 42 5.31 1.82 -3.96
N CYS A 43 6.57 1.81 -4.40
CA CYS A 43 6.93 2.16 -5.79
C CYS A 43 6.18 1.29 -6.82
N ARG A 44 6.15 -0.04 -6.61
CA ARG A 44 5.47 -0.99 -7.51
C ARG A 44 3.95 -0.76 -7.55
N LEU A 45 3.34 -0.44 -6.42
CA LEU A 45 1.92 -0.11 -6.33
C LEU A 45 1.58 1.21 -7.04
N LEU A 46 2.42 2.23 -6.91
CA LEU A 46 2.25 3.51 -7.59
C LEU A 46 2.44 3.38 -9.11
N ASP A 47 3.43 2.62 -9.56
CA ASP A 47 3.64 2.28 -10.98
C ASP A 47 2.40 1.59 -11.57
N ALA A 48 1.89 0.56 -10.90
CA ALA A 48 0.67 -0.13 -11.32
C ALA A 48 -0.56 0.80 -11.35
N ALA A 49 -0.73 1.63 -10.32
CA ALA A 49 -1.84 2.59 -10.24
C ALA A 49 -1.77 3.63 -11.37
N SER A 50 -0.57 4.17 -11.66
CA SER A 50 -0.32 5.09 -12.77
C SER A 50 -0.62 4.44 -14.13
N PHE A 51 -0.16 3.20 -14.33
CA PHE A 51 -0.40 2.42 -15.55
C PHE A 51 -1.90 2.18 -15.81
N LEU A 52 -2.68 1.89 -14.77
CA LEU A 52 -4.13 1.69 -14.85
C LEU A 52 -4.87 3.01 -15.07
N LEU A 53 -4.42 4.08 -14.42
CA LEU A 53 -5.01 5.41 -14.57
C LEU A 53 -4.89 5.93 -16.01
N ALA A 54 -3.75 5.68 -16.66
CA ALA A 54 -3.53 6.00 -18.07
C ALA A 54 -4.47 5.23 -19.03
N ARG A 55 -5.02 4.10 -18.59
CA ARG A 55 -5.99 3.27 -19.35
C ARG A 55 -7.44 3.59 -19.05
N ASN A 56 -7.69 4.63 -18.25
CA ASN A 56 -9.02 5.13 -17.90
C ASN A 56 -9.98 4.04 -17.38
N GLY A 57 -9.48 3.17 -16.49
CA GLY A 57 -10.26 2.06 -15.94
C GLY A 57 -9.70 1.59 -14.60
N HIS A 58 -10.39 0.62 -13.99
CA HIS A 58 -9.97 -0.01 -12.74
C HIS A 58 -9.83 0.94 -11.54
N TYR A 59 -10.69 1.96 -11.43
CA TYR A 59 -10.64 2.96 -10.35
C TYR A 59 -10.66 2.35 -8.94
N THR A 60 -11.37 1.24 -8.74
CA THR A 60 -11.32 0.50 -7.46
C THR A 60 -9.91 0.01 -7.15
N VAL A 61 -9.23 -0.61 -8.12
CA VAL A 61 -7.85 -1.11 -7.96
C VAL A 61 -6.90 0.06 -7.73
N ILE A 62 -7.04 1.16 -8.47
CA ILE A 62 -6.22 2.36 -8.27
C ILE A 62 -6.38 2.89 -6.84
N ILE A 63 -7.61 2.96 -6.33
CA ILE A 63 -7.89 3.42 -4.97
C ILE A 63 -7.25 2.49 -3.93
N GLU A 64 -7.45 1.18 -4.07
CA GLU A 64 -6.88 0.18 -3.15
C GLU A 64 -5.35 0.20 -3.17
N SER A 65 -4.74 0.18 -4.36
CA SER A 65 -3.28 0.26 -4.51
C SER A 65 -2.72 1.57 -3.94
N SER A 66 -3.42 2.69 -4.07
CA SER A 66 -2.99 3.98 -3.53
C SER A 66 -3.01 4.00 -2.00
N PHE A 67 -4.04 3.44 -1.35
CA PHE A 67 -4.04 3.29 0.11
C PHE A 67 -2.90 2.39 0.59
N VAL A 68 -2.67 1.26 -0.07
CA VAL A 68 -1.57 0.37 0.31
C VAL A 68 -0.22 1.05 0.08
N ALA A 69 -0.04 1.83 -1.00
CA ALA A 69 1.18 2.59 -1.22
C ALA A 69 1.44 3.63 -0.13
N ILE A 70 0.40 4.32 0.35
CA ILE A 70 0.48 5.22 1.51
C ILE A 70 0.95 4.46 2.75
N GLU A 71 0.29 3.37 3.11
CA GLU A 71 0.62 2.57 4.30
C GLU A 71 2.07 2.05 4.24
N ARG A 72 2.52 1.57 3.07
CA ARG A 72 3.88 1.05 2.87
C ARG A 72 4.95 2.14 2.93
N SER A 73 4.65 3.33 2.42
CA SER A 73 5.56 4.48 2.52
C SER A 73 5.72 4.94 3.98
N ILE A 74 4.61 4.99 4.74
CA ILE A 74 4.66 5.29 6.18
C ILE A 74 5.44 4.19 6.92
N GLN A 75 5.19 2.92 6.61
CA GLN A 75 5.88 1.80 7.23
C GLN A 75 7.40 1.89 7.04
N PHE A 76 7.85 2.13 5.81
CA PHE A 76 9.26 2.37 5.52
C PHE A 76 9.83 3.51 6.37
N TYR A 77 9.15 4.67 6.40
CA TYR A 77 9.61 5.81 7.17
C TYR A 77 9.77 5.48 8.67
N VAL A 78 8.79 4.81 9.28
CA VAL A 78 8.83 4.54 10.71
C VAL A 78 9.86 3.45 11.05
N GLU A 79 10.05 2.45 10.18
CA GLU A 79 11.11 1.44 10.32
C GLU A 79 12.50 2.10 10.23
N GLU A 80 12.71 3.04 9.29
CA GLU A 80 13.93 3.85 9.18
C GLU A 80 14.21 4.70 10.43
N LYS A 81 13.16 5.07 11.17
CA LYS A 81 13.28 5.77 12.47
C LYS A 81 13.43 4.80 13.66
N GLY A 82 13.53 3.49 13.42
CA GLY A 82 13.74 2.47 14.43
C GLY A 82 12.49 2.04 15.18
N TYR A 83 11.30 2.30 14.64
CA TYR A 83 10.05 1.78 15.20
C TYR A 83 9.79 0.35 14.70
N ASP A 84 9.37 -0.53 15.61
CA ASP A 84 8.91 -1.87 15.26
C ASP A 84 7.50 -1.82 14.68
N VAL A 85 7.30 -2.53 13.57
CA VAL A 85 6.03 -2.62 12.85
C VAL A 85 5.45 -4.01 12.69
N ALA A 86 6.02 -5.01 13.37
CA ALA A 86 5.52 -6.38 13.31
C ALA A 86 4.05 -6.47 13.78
N GLY A 87 3.20 -7.10 12.96
CA GLY A 87 1.83 -7.47 13.33
C GLY A 87 0.79 -6.34 13.34
N GLN A 88 1.08 -5.20 12.71
CA GLN A 88 0.20 -4.04 12.78
C GLN A 88 -1.05 -4.15 11.90
N ARG A 89 -2.15 -3.60 12.42
CA ARG A 89 -3.37 -3.35 11.65
C ARG A 89 -3.19 -2.09 10.78
N HIS A 90 -3.92 -2.03 9.67
CA HIS A 90 -3.86 -0.91 8.71
C HIS A 90 -3.91 0.49 9.35
N THR A 91 -4.71 0.69 10.41
CA THR A 91 -4.83 2.02 11.04
C THR A 91 -3.73 2.33 12.05
N GLU A 92 -3.04 1.34 12.58
CA GLU A 92 -1.96 1.53 13.56
C GLU A 92 -0.72 2.18 12.95
N VAL A 93 -0.53 2.04 11.63
CA VAL A 93 0.58 2.66 10.89
C VAL A 93 0.50 4.20 10.91
N TYR A 94 -0.71 4.77 10.93
CA TYR A 94 -0.89 6.22 10.97
C TYR A 94 -0.43 6.81 12.30
N ASP A 95 -0.73 6.15 13.42
CA ASP A 95 -0.26 6.56 14.75
C ASP A 95 1.26 6.50 14.87
N LEU A 96 1.93 5.58 14.15
CA LEU A 96 3.39 5.52 14.10
C LEU A 96 3.97 6.64 13.24
N GLY A 97 3.33 6.97 12.12
CA GLY A 97 3.70 8.14 11.33
C GLY A 97 3.73 9.41 12.18
N VAL A 98 2.75 9.58 13.09
CA VAL A 98 2.77 10.68 14.07
C VAL A 98 3.94 10.58 15.04
N ARG A 99 4.15 9.41 15.65
CA ARG A 99 5.21 9.21 16.65
C ARG A 99 6.60 9.41 16.07
N ALA A 100 6.83 8.98 14.84
CA ALA A 100 8.09 9.12 14.12
C ALA A 100 8.26 10.53 13.50
N GLY A 101 7.25 11.40 13.62
CA GLY A 101 7.30 12.79 13.15
C GLY A 101 7.16 12.95 11.63
N LEU A 102 6.53 12.00 10.93
CA LEU A 102 6.25 12.11 9.50
C LEU A 102 5.19 13.18 9.21
N PHE A 103 4.12 13.19 10.02
CA PHE A 103 3.02 14.14 9.91
C PHE A 103 2.35 14.39 11.27
N SER A 104 1.47 15.40 11.32
CA SER A 104 0.72 15.73 12.54
C SER A 104 -0.42 14.73 12.82
N ARG A 105 -0.87 14.67 14.08
CA ARG A 105 -2.04 13.85 14.47
C ARG A 105 -3.30 14.17 13.66
N GLY A 106 -3.53 15.45 13.34
CA GLY A 106 -4.68 15.84 12.50
C GLY A 106 -4.61 15.29 11.07
N VAL A 107 -3.41 15.03 10.53
CA VAL A 107 -3.27 14.33 9.23
C VAL A 107 -3.58 12.84 9.40
N ALA A 108 -3.06 12.21 10.46
CA ALA A 108 -3.30 10.81 10.78
C ALA A 108 -4.81 10.50 10.91
N ASP A 109 -5.52 11.30 11.72
CA ASP A 109 -6.96 11.12 11.95
C ASP A 109 -7.77 11.23 10.65
N ARG A 110 -7.35 12.10 9.73
CA ARG A 110 -7.98 12.28 8.41
C ARG A 110 -7.68 11.14 7.45
N LEU A 111 -6.44 10.62 7.45
CA LEU A 111 -6.06 9.43 6.67
C LEU A 111 -6.84 8.20 7.13
N GLU A 112 -6.96 8.00 8.45
CA GLU A 112 -7.74 6.92 9.03
C GLU A 112 -9.22 7.05 8.68
N ALA A 113 -9.81 8.24 8.84
CA ALA A 113 -11.20 8.48 8.46
C ALA A 113 -11.46 8.22 6.98
N LEU A 114 -10.55 8.67 6.09
CA LEU A 114 -10.65 8.44 4.65
C LEU A 114 -10.55 6.95 4.29
N TRP A 115 -9.66 6.21 4.96
CA TRP A 115 -9.54 4.75 4.78
C TRP A 115 -10.80 4.02 5.26
N ILE A 116 -11.35 4.40 6.42
CA ILE A 116 -12.60 3.85 6.96
C ILE A 116 -13.76 4.16 6.01
N GLU A 117 -13.86 5.39 5.50
CA GLU A 117 -14.89 5.79 4.54
C GLU A 117 -14.83 4.93 3.28
N ASN A 118 -13.65 4.78 2.67
CA ASN A 118 -13.46 3.91 1.50
C ASN A 118 -13.84 2.45 1.78
N ARG A 119 -13.43 1.90 2.93
CA ARG A 119 -13.82 0.54 3.35
C ARG A 119 -15.32 0.43 3.56
N SER A 120 -15.95 1.42 4.19
CA SER A 120 -17.38 1.43 4.46
C SER A 120 -18.21 1.51 3.17
N GLU A 121 -17.86 2.39 2.24
CA GLU A 121 -18.49 2.49 0.92
C GLU A 121 -18.32 1.19 0.10
N SER A 122 -17.18 0.52 0.25
CA SER A 122 -16.91 -0.79 -0.36
C SER A 122 -17.73 -1.91 0.31
N TYR A 123 -17.90 -1.89 1.64
CA TYR A 123 -18.68 -2.87 2.40
C TYR A 123 -20.20 -2.70 2.21
N TYR A 124 -20.69 -1.48 2.02
CA TYR A 124 -22.11 -1.16 1.80
C TYR A 124 -22.53 -1.11 0.31
N ARG A 125 -21.63 -1.48 -0.61
CA ARG A 125 -21.88 -1.87 -2.02
C ARG A 125 -22.50 -0.82 -2.95
N THR A 126 -22.65 0.44 -2.57
CA THR A 126 -23.29 1.48 -3.42
C THR A 126 -22.31 2.47 -4.05
N GLY A 127 -21.09 2.58 -3.53
CA GLY A 127 -20.09 3.52 -4.04
C GLY A 127 -19.41 3.00 -5.31
N VAL A 128 -19.83 3.47 -6.49
CA VAL A 128 -19.07 3.26 -7.73
C VAL A 128 -17.78 4.08 -7.64
N ALA A 129 -16.62 3.43 -7.79
CA ALA A 129 -15.34 4.13 -7.87
C ALA A 129 -15.35 5.08 -9.08
N GLY A 130 -15.02 6.35 -8.83
CA GLY A 130 -15.02 7.40 -9.84
C GLY A 130 -13.61 7.87 -10.15
N GLU A 131 -13.41 8.32 -11.38
CA GLU A 131 -12.12 8.83 -11.88
C GLU A 131 -11.52 9.89 -10.96
N TYR A 132 -12.33 10.87 -10.55
CA TYR A 132 -11.88 11.96 -9.67
C TYR A 132 -11.33 11.42 -8.35
N ARG A 133 -12.05 10.48 -7.70
CA ARG A 133 -11.62 9.87 -6.43
C ARG A 133 -10.30 9.14 -6.61
N ALA A 134 -10.19 8.35 -7.68
CA ALA A 134 -8.98 7.59 -8.00
C ALA A 134 -7.78 8.51 -8.26
N ARG A 135 -7.93 9.57 -9.06
CA ARG A 135 -6.88 10.56 -9.33
C ARG A 135 -6.44 11.25 -8.05
N THR A 136 -7.37 11.79 -7.25
CA THR A 136 -7.01 12.54 -6.04
C THR A 136 -6.33 11.68 -4.99
N LEU A 137 -6.73 10.41 -4.86
CA LEU A 137 -6.10 9.51 -3.90
C LEU A 137 -4.73 9.03 -4.39
N HIS A 138 -4.60 8.78 -5.70
CA HIS A 138 -3.30 8.49 -6.32
C HIS A 138 -2.32 9.65 -6.12
N ASP A 139 -2.74 10.89 -6.38
CA ASP A 139 -1.90 12.07 -6.21
C ASP A 139 -1.46 12.25 -4.74
N LEU A 140 -2.35 11.98 -3.79
CA LEU A 140 -2.00 11.95 -2.35
C LEU A 140 -0.96 10.88 -2.04
N ALA A 141 -1.10 9.68 -2.62
CA ALA A 141 -0.17 8.58 -2.40
C ALA A 141 1.23 8.88 -2.97
N VAL A 142 1.29 9.47 -4.16
CA VAL A 142 2.54 9.95 -4.77
C VAL A 142 3.18 11.02 -3.89
N GLN A 143 2.42 12.04 -3.46
CA GLN A 143 2.97 13.11 -2.64
C GLN A 143 3.56 12.60 -1.32
N LEU A 144 2.83 11.74 -0.60
CA LEU A 144 3.31 11.18 0.67
C LEU A 144 4.56 10.31 0.47
N HIS A 145 4.59 9.53 -0.62
CA HIS A 145 5.74 8.72 -0.97
C HIS A 145 6.98 9.58 -1.27
N ASP A 146 6.83 10.63 -2.08
CA ASP A 146 7.91 11.55 -2.43
C ASP A 146 8.44 12.29 -1.20
N GLU A 147 7.55 12.79 -0.33
CA GLU A 147 7.94 13.41 0.94
C GLU A 147 8.74 12.44 1.81
N THR A 148 8.30 11.17 1.88
CA THR A 148 9.00 10.12 2.61
C THR A 148 10.41 9.88 2.06
N VAL A 149 10.56 9.74 0.74
CA VAL A 149 11.85 9.54 0.07
C VAL A 149 12.79 10.72 0.32
N GLN A 150 12.27 11.95 0.24
CA GLN A 150 13.04 13.17 0.48
C GLN A 150 13.50 13.28 1.94
N LEU A 151 12.64 12.95 2.90
CA LEU A 151 12.95 13.02 4.33
C LEU A 151 13.97 11.98 4.78
N THR A 152 13.95 10.77 4.20
CA THR A 152 14.94 9.71 4.49
C THR A 152 16.20 9.84 3.65
N ARG A 153 16.16 10.56 2.51
CA ARG A 153 17.23 10.66 1.51
C ARG A 153 17.69 9.31 0.97
N THR A 154 16.80 8.31 1.03
CA THR A 154 17.07 6.97 0.51
C THR A 154 17.40 7.01 -0.99
N GLN A 155 18.25 6.08 -1.42
CA GLN A 155 18.57 5.86 -2.84
C GLN A 155 17.89 4.59 -3.38
N ASP A 156 17.05 3.94 -2.57
CA ASP A 156 16.41 2.67 -2.91
C ASP A 156 15.04 2.81 -3.58
N CYS A 157 14.56 4.04 -3.76
CA CYS A 157 13.32 4.33 -4.47
C CYS A 157 13.45 3.96 -5.96
N LEU A 158 12.38 3.39 -6.52
CA LEU A 158 12.31 2.98 -7.94
C LEU A 158 11.46 3.92 -8.80
N CYS A 159 10.80 4.92 -8.21
CA CYS A 159 9.97 5.88 -8.93
C CYS A 159 10.85 6.83 -9.76
N GLU A 160 10.35 7.22 -10.94
CA GLU A 160 11.00 8.16 -11.88
C GLU A 160 10.57 9.61 -11.67
#